data_AF-A0AB35FXQ8-F1
#
_entry.id   AF-A0AB35FXQ8-F1
#
_cell.length_a   1.000
_cell.length_b   1.000
_cell.length_c   1.000
_cell.angle_alpha   90.00
_cell.angle_beta   90.00
_cell.angle_gamma   90.00
#
_symmetry.space_group_name_H-M   'P 1'
#
loop_
_entity.id
_entity.type
_entity.pdbx_description
1 polymer ?
#
loop_
_entity_poly.entity_id
_entity_poly.type
_entity_poly.pdbx_seq_one_letter_code
_entity_poly.pdbx_strand_id
1 'polypeptide(L)'
;MSKKIVGEDGKTYVQKKPFYKRVWFWILAIIIVILVGSSIGGQNKTSSAKKTSTAQSKKASKNKINVSQQTFDDLKVGDLATNGTGGTSYSDVIGKLGKPTTTSQSSVQGQTVEMSAWNNIGGDFTTISLSFGGEGDSRALSSKSITSAKDVLSSKKISQTDYDSITTDGTMKLDELINKFGNPSMTTVTSIMNTETKTIIWTNVNSSLGSSISLTVSGGNTIIGKNKIN
;
A
#
# COMPACT_ATOMS: atom_id res chain seq x y z
N MET A 1 -11.14 -28.65 -6.08
CA MET A 1 -12.51 -28.98 -6.55
C MET A 1 -13.50 -28.15 -5.74
N SER A 2 -14.21 -27.23 -6.38
CA SER A 2 -15.24 -26.41 -5.72
C SER A 2 -16.43 -27.30 -5.38
N LYS A 3 -16.89 -27.32 -4.12
CA LYS A 3 -18.11 -28.05 -3.76
C LYS A 3 -19.29 -27.38 -4.49
N LYS A 4 -19.98 -28.15 -5.34
CA LYS A 4 -21.24 -27.77 -5.96
C LYS A 4 -22.34 -28.03 -4.93
N ILE A 5 -23.13 -27.02 -4.61
CA ILE A 5 -24.31 -27.16 -3.74
C ILE A 5 -25.51 -27.00 -4.68
N VAL A 6 -26.38 -28.00 -4.72
CA VAL A 6 -27.65 -27.91 -5.46
C VAL A 6 -28.67 -27.33 -4.49
N GLY A 7 -29.22 -26.15 -4.81
CA GLY A 7 -30.33 -25.58 -4.05
C GLY A 7 -31.63 -26.31 -4.35
N GLU A 8 -32.65 -26.13 -3.50
CA GLU A 8 -34.02 -26.65 -3.73
C GLU A 8 -34.67 -26.14 -5.04
N ASP A 9 -34.09 -25.11 -5.66
CA ASP A 9 -34.47 -24.55 -6.97
C ASP A 9 -33.82 -25.26 -8.17
N GLY A 10 -33.05 -26.34 -7.94
CA GLY A 10 -32.32 -27.06 -8.99
C GLY A 10 -31.11 -26.31 -9.54
N LYS A 11 -30.75 -25.14 -9.00
CA LYS A 11 -29.60 -24.35 -9.46
C LYS A 11 -28.34 -24.79 -8.73
N THR A 12 -27.27 -24.96 -9.51
CA THR A 12 -25.95 -25.30 -8.98
C THR A 12 -25.22 -24.05 -8.55
N TYR A 13 -24.98 -23.89 -7.25
CA TYR A 13 -24.16 -22.82 -6.71
C TYR A 13 -22.72 -23.31 -6.56
N VAL A 14 -21.79 -22.67 -7.27
CA VAL A 14 -20.36 -22.93 -7.13
C VAL A 14 -19.86 -22.17 -5.91
N GLN A 15 -19.47 -22.89 -4.87
CA GLN A 15 -18.86 -22.27 -3.69
C GLN A 15 -17.53 -21.61 -4.11
N LYS A 16 -17.53 -20.28 -4.27
CA LYS A 16 -16.31 -19.51 -4.52
C LYS A 16 -15.41 -19.65 -3.30
N LYS A 17 -14.14 -20.02 -3.52
CA LYS A 17 -13.13 -20.09 -2.45
C LYS A 17 -13.07 -18.72 -1.76
N PRO A 18 -13.29 -18.64 -0.43
CA PRO A 18 -13.31 -17.37 0.27
C PRO A 18 -11.95 -16.67 0.13
N PHE A 19 -11.97 -15.33 0.04
CA PHE A 19 -10.79 -14.53 -0.31
C PHE A 19 -9.62 -14.74 0.66
N TYR A 20 -9.89 -14.90 1.97
CA TYR A 20 -8.88 -15.12 3.00
C TYR A 20 -8.16 -16.48 2.91
N LYS A 21 -8.64 -17.41 2.08
CA LYS A 21 -7.92 -18.67 1.79
C LYS A 21 -6.96 -18.53 0.59
N ARG A 22 -6.84 -17.34 0.01
CA ARG A 22 -5.90 -17.06 -1.08
C ARG A 22 -4.63 -16.46 -0.47
N VAL A 23 -3.46 -16.92 -0.91
CA VAL A 23 -2.15 -16.48 -0.37
C VAL A 23 -1.99 -14.97 -0.47
N TRP A 24 -2.41 -14.38 -1.60
CA TRP A 24 -2.29 -12.93 -1.86
C TRP A 24 -2.97 -12.05 -0.80
N PHE A 25 -4.05 -12.54 -0.19
CA PHE A 25 -4.74 -11.81 0.88
C PHE A 25 -3.82 -11.62 2.10
N TRP A 26 -3.06 -12.66 2.44
CA TRP A 26 -2.10 -12.59 3.55
C TRP A 26 -0.87 -11.74 3.19
N ILE A 27 -0.41 -11.77 1.94
CA ILE A 27 0.67 -10.89 1.48
C ILE A 27 0.24 -9.42 1.57
N LEU A 28 -0.98 -9.09 1.13
CA LEU A 28 -1.52 -7.73 1.23
C LEU A 28 -1.59 -7.27 2.69
N ALA A 29 -2.07 -8.12 3.60
CA ALA A 29 -2.13 -7.81 5.02
C ALA A 29 -0.75 -7.46 5.60
N ILE A 30 0.30 -8.22 5.23
CA ILE A 30 1.68 -7.95 5.66
C ILE A 30 2.17 -6.60 5.13
N ILE A 31 1.92 -6.28 3.85
CA ILE A 31 2.32 -5.01 3.23
C ILE A 31 1.68 -3.82 3.97
N ILE A 32 0.37 -3.88 4.23
CA ILE A 32 -0.37 -2.81 4.92
C ILE A 32 0.19 -2.59 6.34
N VAL A 33 0.43 -3.66 7.11
CA VAL A 33 0.97 -3.55 8.47
C VAL A 33 2.36 -2.90 8.48
N ILE A 34 3.22 -3.22 7.52
CA ILE A 34 4.56 -2.63 7.45
C ILE A 34 4.50 -1.16 7.01
N LEU A 35 3.68 -0.82 6.01
CA LEU A 35 3.57 0.55 5.49
C LEU A 35 3.01 1.55 6.52
N VAL A 36 1.94 1.17 7.23
CA VAL A 36 1.32 2.02 8.26
C VAL A 36 2.21 2.06 9.51
N GLY A 37 2.79 0.93 9.92
CA GLY A 37 3.64 0.86 11.12
C GLY A 37 5.02 1.51 10.99
N SER A 38 5.47 1.84 9.77
CA SER A 38 6.80 2.45 9.54
C SER A 38 6.78 3.96 9.32
N SER A 39 5.62 4.56 9.01
CA SER A 39 5.53 5.97 8.58
C SER A 39 4.68 6.86 9.49
N ILE A 40 3.80 6.28 10.31
CA ILE A 40 2.96 7.03 11.25
C ILE A 40 3.32 6.53 12.64
N GLY A 41 3.99 7.39 13.43
CA GLY A 41 4.54 7.05 14.74
C GLY A 41 3.50 6.44 15.68
N GLY A 42 3.53 5.12 15.80
CA GLY A 42 2.61 4.35 16.63
C GLY A 42 3.15 2.95 16.81
N GLN A 43 3.98 2.76 17.83
CA GLN A 43 4.46 1.45 18.23
C GLN A 43 3.28 0.63 18.76
N ASN A 44 2.70 -0.23 17.94
CA ASN A 44 1.76 -1.24 18.42
C ASN A 44 2.21 -2.64 17.98
N LYS A 45 2.60 -3.45 18.97
CA LYS A 45 3.03 -4.83 18.79
C LYS A 45 1.80 -5.73 18.67
N THR A 46 1.62 -6.38 17.52
CA THR A 46 0.87 -7.64 17.42
C THR A 46 1.51 -8.60 16.41
N SER A 47 2.19 -9.58 17.01
CA SER A 47 2.31 -11.03 16.77
C SER A 47 2.44 -11.67 15.38
N SER A 48 3.52 -12.47 15.30
CA SER A 48 3.73 -13.70 14.50
C SER A 48 3.82 -13.60 12.97
N ALA A 49 4.84 -12.88 12.51
CA ALA A 49 5.59 -13.29 11.33
C ALA A 49 7.07 -13.33 11.71
N LYS A 50 7.82 -14.35 11.25
CA LYS A 50 9.28 -14.38 11.40
C LYS A 50 9.87 -13.26 10.54
N LYS A 51 9.88 -12.04 11.08
CA LYS A 51 10.47 -10.86 10.47
C LYS A 51 11.98 -10.98 10.64
N THR A 52 12.70 -11.30 9.59
CA THR A 52 14.15 -11.10 9.55
C THR A 52 14.38 -9.67 9.08
N SER A 53 14.45 -8.73 10.02
CA SER A 53 14.83 -7.35 9.73
C SER A 53 16.35 -7.26 9.72
N THR A 54 16.98 -7.38 8.56
CA THR A 54 18.39 -7.05 8.43
C THR A 54 18.50 -5.55 8.23
N ALA A 55 18.72 -4.80 9.33
CA ALA A 55 19.16 -3.41 9.23
C ALA A 55 20.59 -3.43 8.67
N GLN A 56 20.73 -3.35 7.35
CA GLN A 56 22.04 -3.23 6.72
C GLN A 56 22.55 -1.80 6.97
N SER A 57 23.16 -1.59 8.14
CA SER A 57 23.88 -0.37 8.50
C SER A 57 25.17 -0.27 7.69
N LYS A 58 25.05 0.08 6.41
CA LYS A 58 26.20 0.49 5.58
C LYS A 58 25.98 1.94 5.15
N LYS A 59 26.79 2.83 5.75
CA LYS A 59 27.11 4.21 5.38
C LYS A 59 26.17 4.78 4.30
N ALA A 60 25.13 5.50 4.72
CA ALA A 60 24.26 6.24 3.83
C ALA A 60 25.12 7.09 2.88
N SER A 61 24.91 6.89 1.57
CA SER A 61 25.44 7.78 0.55
C SER A 61 25.01 9.21 0.89
N LYS A 62 25.96 10.15 0.89
CA LYS A 62 25.71 11.55 1.27
C LYS A 62 24.84 12.32 0.27
N ASN A 63 24.47 11.71 -0.86
CA ASN A 63 23.48 12.27 -1.78
C ASN A 63 22.10 11.68 -1.50
N LYS A 64 21.20 12.53 -1.00
CA LYS A 64 19.76 12.24 -0.99
C LYS A 64 19.31 12.05 -2.43
N ILE A 65 18.63 10.94 -2.71
CA ILE A 65 17.94 10.78 -3.99
C ILE A 65 16.73 11.71 -4.00
N ASN A 66 16.46 12.34 -5.14
CA ASN A 66 15.23 13.10 -5.34
C ASN A 66 14.23 12.20 -6.05
N VAL A 67 13.07 11.98 -5.41
CA VAL A 67 11.98 11.20 -5.98
C VAL A 67 10.87 12.18 -6.32
N SER A 68 10.44 12.22 -7.57
CA SER A 68 9.29 13.01 -8.01
C SER A 68 8.03 12.15 -8.11
N GLN A 69 6.88 12.79 -8.25
CA GLN A 69 5.62 12.10 -8.54
C GLN A 69 5.72 11.30 -9.86
N GLN A 70 6.39 11.86 -10.88
CA GLN A 70 6.64 11.16 -12.13
C GLN A 70 7.48 9.89 -11.93
N THR A 71 8.55 9.96 -11.13
CA THR A 71 9.34 8.76 -10.79
C THR A 71 8.47 7.70 -10.12
N PHE A 72 7.56 8.10 -9.23
CA PHE A 72 6.62 7.18 -8.60
C PHE A 72 5.63 6.58 -9.61
N ASP A 73 5.08 7.39 -10.52
CA ASP A 73 4.09 6.96 -11.51
C ASP A 73 4.68 6.02 -12.56
N ASP A 74 5.91 6.26 -13.01
CA ASP A 74 6.66 5.43 -13.97
C ASP A 74 6.96 4.02 -13.44
N LEU A 75 6.91 3.80 -12.12
CA LEU A 75 7.03 2.47 -11.52
C LEU A 75 5.74 1.68 -11.71
N LYS A 76 5.78 0.67 -12.58
CA LYS A 76 4.64 -0.19 -12.87
C LYS A 76 4.47 -1.22 -11.77
N VAL A 77 3.28 -1.29 -11.18
CA VAL A 77 2.91 -2.32 -10.20
C VAL A 77 2.34 -3.53 -10.95
N GLY A 78 2.91 -4.70 -10.71
CA GLY A 78 2.41 -5.97 -11.23
C GLY A 78 1.45 -6.66 -10.26
N ASP A 79 0.86 -7.77 -10.71
CA ASP A 79 -0.18 -8.46 -9.94
C ASP A 79 0.42 -9.17 -8.72
N LEU A 80 0.02 -8.70 -7.53
CA LEU A 80 0.39 -9.26 -6.22
C LEU A 80 0.00 -10.73 -6.09
N ALA A 81 -1.08 -11.17 -6.73
CA ALA A 81 -1.50 -12.56 -6.70
C ALA A 81 -0.51 -13.51 -7.39
N THR A 82 0.35 -12.96 -8.26
CA THR A 82 1.39 -13.66 -9.01
C THR A 82 2.75 -13.03 -8.75
N ASN A 83 3.07 -12.72 -7.49
CA ASN A 83 4.39 -12.23 -7.07
C ASN A 83 4.85 -10.95 -7.80
N GLY A 84 3.94 -10.07 -8.18
CA GLY A 84 4.26 -8.83 -8.89
C GLY A 84 4.53 -9.00 -10.39
N THR A 85 4.15 -10.14 -10.99
CA THR A 85 4.30 -10.38 -12.43
C THR A 85 3.76 -9.20 -13.25
N GLY A 86 4.55 -8.74 -14.22
CA GLY A 86 4.23 -7.59 -15.06
C GLY A 86 4.59 -6.23 -14.45
N GLY A 87 5.10 -6.19 -13.23
CA GLY A 87 5.63 -5.00 -12.57
C GLY A 87 7.08 -4.69 -12.94
N THR A 88 7.55 -3.51 -12.58
CA THR A 88 8.95 -3.11 -12.75
C THR A 88 9.88 -4.06 -12.00
N SER A 89 10.98 -4.48 -12.64
CA SER A 89 11.93 -5.40 -12.02
C SER A 89 12.68 -4.74 -10.86
N TYR A 90 13.12 -5.54 -9.89
CA TYR A 90 13.95 -5.03 -8.80
C TYR A 90 15.24 -4.37 -9.31
N SER A 91 15.90 -4.97 -10.32
CA SER A 91 17.11 -4.41 -10.92
C SER A 91 16.88 -3.03 -11.53
N ASP A 92 15.76 -2.82 -12.23
CA ASP A 92 15.45 -1.51 -12.83
C ASP A 92 15.19 -0.46 -11.74
N VAL A 93 14.53 -0.85 -10.65
CA VAL A 93 14.33 0.05 -9.50
C VAL A 93 15.67 0.44 -8.90
N ILE A 94 16.58 -0.50 -8.66
CA ILE A 94 17.91 -0.19 -8.12
C ILE A 94 18.71 0.67 -9.11
N GLY A 95 18.58 0.43 -10.42
CA GLY A 95 19.19 1.29 -11.45
C GLY A 95 18.69 2.73 -11.39
N LYS A 96 17.41 2.94 -11.10
CA LYS A 96 16.78 4.28 -11.03
C LYS A 96 16.96 4.98 -9.69
N LEU A 97 16.76 4.27 -8.58
CA LEU A 97 16.69 4.82 -7.22
C LEU A 97 17.95 4.53 -6.39
N GLY A 98 18.87 3.73 -6.90
CA GLY A 98 20.00 3.23 -6.12
C GLY A 98 19.57 2.25 -5.03
N LYS A 99 20.47 2.00 -4.08
CA LYS A 99 20.22 1.05 -2.99
C LYS A 99 19.21 1.61 -1.97
N PRO A 100 18.26 0.81 -1.49
CA PRO A 100 17.33 1.23 -0.44
C PRO A 100 18.06 1.51 0.88
N THR A 101 17.45 2.38 1.68
CA THR A 101 17.90 2.67 3.05
C THR A 101 17.65 1.48 3.97
N THR A 102 16.50 0.83 3.82
CA THR A 102 16.11 -0.33 4.63
C THR A 102 15.43 -1.40 3.79
N THR A 103 15.68 -2.65 4.13
CA THR A 103 15.03 -3.81 3.53
C THR A 103 14.44 -4.70 4.62
N SER A 104 13.29 -5.30 4.35
CA SER A 104 12.67 -6.30 5.22
C SER A 104 12.04 -7.37 4.35
N GLN A 105 12.10 -8.62 4.79
CA GLN A 105 11.55 -9.75 4.07
C GLN A 105 10.52 -10.47 4.93
N SER A 106 9.50 -11.00 4.30
CA SER A 106 8.51 -11.87 4.93
C SER A 106 8.06 -12.93 3.93
N SER A 107 7.69 -14.09 4.44
CA SER A 107 7.16 -15.17 3.62
C SER A 107 5.86 -15.69 4.23
N VAL A 108 4.89 -15.97 3.39
CA VAL A 108 3.61 -16.57 3.79
C VAL A 108 3.19 -17.60 2.77
N GLN A 109 2.93 -18.82 3.24
CA GLN A 109 2.53 -19.97 2.39
C GLN A 109 3.48 -20.19 1.20
N GLY A 110 4.80 -20.04 1.42
CA GLY A 110 5.83 -20.24 0.41
C GLY A 110 6.02 -19.08 -0.58
N GLN A 111 5.23 -18.01 -0.46
CA GLN A 111 5.41 -16.80 -1.25
C GLN A 111 6.17 -15.75 -0.45
N THR A 112 7.25 -15.25 -1.03
CA THR A 112 8.14 -14.27 -0.43
C THR A 112 7.81 -12.87 -0.91
N VAL A 113 7.79 -11.93 0.02
CA VAL A 113 7.68 -10.49 -0.23
C VAL A 113 8.85 -9.77 0.44
N GLU A 114 9.54 -8.94 -0.33
CA GLU A 114 10.62 -8.08 0.14
C GLU A 114 10.16 -6.63 0.05
N MET A 115 10.14 -5.92 1.17
CA MET A 115 9.99 -4.48 1.19
C MET A 115 11.36 -3.82 1.15
N SER A 116 11.52 -2.84 0.28
CA SER A 116 12.63 -1.90 0.22
C SER A 116 12.11 -0.48 0.41
N ALA A 117 12.74 0.29 1.30
CA ALA A 117 12.36 1.68 1.55
C ALA A 117 13.57 2.61 1.42
N TRP A 118 13.34 3.75 0.78
CA TRP A 118 14.27 4.86 0.70
C TRP A 118 13.71 5.98 1.57
N ASN A 119 14.42 6.27 2.66
CA ASN A 119 14.01 7.26 3.64
C ASN A 119 14.86 8.53 3.49
N ASN A 120 14.34 9.66 3.97
CA ASN A 120 15.00 10.95 3.90
C ASN A 120 15.34 11.36 2.46
N ILE A 121 14.47 11.03 1.51
CA ILE A 121 14.60 11.47 0.11
C ILE A 121 14.40 12.98 0.01
N GLY A 122 14.93 13.59 -1.05
CA GLY A 122 14.73 15.00 -1.36
C GLY A 122 13.49 15.24 -2.24
N GLY A 123 13.10 16.51 -2.36
CA GLY A 123 11.87 16.93 -3.03
C GLY A 123 10.69 17.04 -2.06
N ASP A 124 9.48 16.81 -2.56
CA ASP A 124 8.23 16.97 -1.80
C ASP A 124 7.90 15.76 -0.89
N PHE A 125 8.66 14.67 -1.01
CA PHE A 125 8.40 13.40 -0.33
C PHE A 125 9.48 13.07 0.69
N THR A 126 9.13 12.34 1.74
CA THR A 126 10.06 11.88 2.79
C THR A 126 10.52 10.44 2.59
N THR A 127 9.62 9.60 2.06
CA THR A 127 9.83 8.17 1.91
C THR A 127 9.13 7.63 0.67
N ILE A 128 9.81 6.75 -0.05
CA ILE A 128 9.21 5.81 -1.00
C ILE A 128 9.48 4.38 -0.51
N SER A 129 8.42 3.58 -0.41
CA SER A 129 8.45 2.19 0.05
C SER A 129 7.86 1.28 -1.01
N LEU A 130 8.64 0.30 -1.45
CA LEU A 130 8.31 -0.61 -2.54
C LEU A 130 8.31 -2.04 -2.00
N SER A 131 7.31 -2.83 -2.36
CA SER A 131 7.28 -4.27 -2.05
C SER A 131 7.41 -5.06 -3.34
N PHE A 132 8.28 -6.07 -3.30
CA PHE A 132 8.59 -6.94 -4.42
C PHE A 132 8.17 -8.36 -4.09
N GLY A 133 7.44 -9.02 -4.99
CA GLY A 133 7.17 -10.44 -4.89
C GLY A 133 8.26 -11.26 -5.55
N GLY A 134 8.43 -12.50 -5.11
CA GLY A 134 9.44 -13.42 -5.66
C GLY A 134 10.78 -13.35 -4.92
N GLU A 135 11.80 -13.96 -5.51
CA GLU A 135 13.12 -14.13 -4.89
C GLU A 135 14.26 -13.84 -5.88
N GLY A 136 15.41 -13.43 -5.33
CA GLY A 136 16.60 -13.11 -6.12
C GLY A 136 16.35 -12.01 -7.16
N ASP A 137 16.94 -12.16 -8.34
CA ASP A 137 16.86 -11.16 -9.41
C ASP A 137 15.52 -11.20 -10.18
N SER A 138 14.70 -12.22 -9.95
CA SER A 138 13.36 -12.36 -10.57
C SER A 138 12.28 -11.50 -9.89
N ARG A 139 12.65 -10.80 -8.80
CA ARG A 139 11.73 -9.97 -8.03
C ARG A 139 11.08 -8.89 -8.88
N ALA A 140 9.77 -8.76 -8.76
CA ALA A 140 8.98 -7.76 -9.48
C ALA A 140 8.11 -6.94 -8.52
N LEU A 141 7.93 -5.66 -8.84
CA LEU A 141 7.21 -4.72 -8.01
C LEU A 141 5.73 -5.11 -7.89
N SER A 142 5.27 -5.36 -6.67
CA SER A 142 3.90 -5.78 -6.35
C SER A 142 3.10 -4.75 -5.55
N SER A 143 3.80 -3.77 -4.94
CA SER A 143 3.19 -2.62 -4.28
C SER A 143 4.17 -1.45 -4.27
N LYS A 144 3.67 -0.22 -4.44
CA LYS A 144 4.45 1.01 -4.26
C LYS A 144 3.74 1.97 -3.31
N SER A 145 4.50 2.72 -2.52
CA SER A 145 3.94 3.73 -1.62
C SER A 145 4.86 4.94 -1.54
N ILE A 146 4.28 6.13 -1.46
CA ILE A 146 5.01 7.37 -1.25
C ILE A 146 4.35 8.23 -0.16
N THR A 147 5.15 8.96 0.59
CA THR A 147 4.72 9.79 1.72
C THR A 147 5.16 11.24 1.50
N SER A 148 4.20 12.17 1.51
CA SER A 148 4.42 13.61 1.31
C SER A 148 4.90 14.26 2.61
N ALA A 149 5.99 15.02 2.56
CA ALA A 149 6.51 15.74 3.72
C ALA A 149 5.54 16.83 4.19
N LYS A 150 5.07 17.63 3.23
CA LYS A 150 4.19 18.77 3.47
C LYS A 150 2.83 18.32 3.97
N ASP A 151 2.25 17.29 3.36
CA ASP A 151 0.88 16.90 3.65
C ASP A 151 0.78 16.10 4.95
N VAL A 152 1.81 15.33 5.34
CA VAL A 152 1.88 14.71 6.67
C VAL A 152 1.84 15.77 7.78
N LEU A 153 2.59 16.86 7.62
CA LEU A 153 2.68 17.95 8.59
C LEU A 153 1.53 18.95 8.48
N SER A 154 0.60 18.74 7.55
CA SER A 154 -0.51 19.67 7.36
C SER A 154 -1.48 19.61 8.55
N SER A 155 -1.94 20.77 8.99
CA SER A 155 -2.94 20.91 10.06
C SER A 155 -4.38 20.70 9.55
N LYS A 156 -4.57 19.78 8.58
CA LYS A 156 -5.89 19.48 8.00
C LYS A 156 -6.83 19.00 9.09
N LYS A 157 -8.01 19.63 9.16
CA LYS A 157 -9.10 19.26 10.07
C LYS A 157 -10.22 18.66 9.25
N ILE A 158 -10.25 17.34 9.16
CA ILE A 158 -11.37 16.61 8.61
C ILE A 158 -12.37 16.41 9.74
N SER A 159 -13.60 16.89 9.57
CA SER A 159 -14.65 16.74 10.58
C SER A 159 -15.27 15.34 10.52
N GLN A 160 -15.98 14.96 11.60
CA GLN A 160 -16.79 13.74 11.59
C GLN A 160 -17.83 13.77 10.46
N THR A 161 -18.49 14.92 10.27
CA THR A 161 -19.46 15.13 9.19
C THR A 161 -18.84 14.98 7.80
N ASP A 162 -17.63 15.52 7.59
CA ASP A 162 -16.91 15.34 6.33
C ASP A 162 -16.61 13.87 6.06
N TYR A 163 -16.10 13.14 7.06
CA TYR A 163 -15.84 11.72 6.94
C TYR A 163 -17.11 10.90 6.65
N ASP A 164 -18.21 11.23 7.31
CA ASP A 164 -19.48 10.53 7.14
C ASP A 164 -20.07 10.76 5.73
N SER A 165 -19.84 11.94 5.14
CA SER A 165 -20.25 12.28 3.78
C SER A 165 -19.53 11.51 2.66
N ILE A 166 -18.39 10.87 2.97
CA ILE A 166 -17.63 10.08 1.98
C ILE A 166 -18.39 8.79 1.67
N THR A 167 -18.94 8.65 0.47
CA THR A 167 -19.59 7.41 0.03
C THR A 167 -18.55 6.37 -0.39
N THR A 168 -18.86 5.09 -0.17
CA THR A 168 -17.96 3.97 -0.52
C THR A 168 -18.63 2.98 -1.48
N ASP A 169 -19.68 3.42 -2.16
CA ASP A 169 -20.46 2.66 -3.14
C ASP A 169 -19.88 2.76 -4.56
N GLY A 170 -18.69 3.36 -4.72
CA GLY A 170 -18.04 3.57 -5.99
C GLY A 170 -18.55 4.78 -6.78
N THR A 171 -19.38 5.64 -6.18
CA THR A 171 -19.87 6.87 -6.84
C THR A 171 -18.93 8.05 -6.67
N MET A 172 -18.34 8.22 -5.50
CA MET A 172 -17.45 9.34 -5.18
C MET A 172 -16.07 9.15 -5.79
N LYS A 173 -15.56 10.17 -6.47
CA LYS A 173 -14.21 10.17 -7.04
C LYS A 173 -13.17 10.70 -6.07
N LEU A 174 -11.96 10.16 -6.16
CA LEU A 174 -10.82 10.63 -5.36
C LEU A 174 -10.51 12.11 -5.63
N ASP A 175 -10.66 12.59 -6.86
CA ASP A 175 -10.33 13.98 -7.22
C ASP A 175 -11.22 15.00 -6.50
N GLU A 176 -12.48 14.65 -6.21
CA GLU A 176 -13.39 15.50 -5.42
C GLU A 176 -12.86 15.69 -4.00
N LEU A 177 -12.31 14.62 -3.41
CA LEU A 177 -11.72 14.65 -2.08
C LEU A 177 -10.37 15.35 -2.07
N ILE A 178 -9.57 15.23 -3.14
CA ILE A 178 -8.34 16.01 -3.29
C ILE A 178 -8.67 17.50 -3.39
N ASN A 179 -9.73 17.88 -4.11
CA ASN A 179 -10.15 19.29 -4.17
C ASN A 179 -10.64 19.79 -2.80
N LYS A 180 -11.34 18.95 -2.03
CA LYS A 180 -11.90 19.33 -0.73
C LYS A 180 -10.85 19.34 0.40
N PHE A 181 -10.03 18.31 0.46
CA PHE A 181 -9.08 18.08 1.55
C PHE A 181 -7.64 18.40 1.17
N GLY A 182 -7.34 18.67 -0.10
CA GLY A 182 -5.98 18.81 -0.62
C GLY A 182 -5.29 17.46 -0.84
N ASN A 183 -3.99 17.52 -1.18
CA ASN A 183 -3.20 16.31 -1.47
C ASN A 183 -3.15 15.34 -0.27
N PRO A 184 -3.08 14.03 -0.54
CA PRO A 184 -2.95 13.02 0.49
C PRO A 184 -1.55 12.99 1.11
N SER A 185 -1.49 12.65 2.38
CA SER A 185 -0.26 12.49 3.15
C SER A 185 0.52 11.25 2.71
N MET A 186 -0.19 10.19 2.31
CA MET A 186 0.41 8.96 1.79
C MET A 186 -0.48 8.31 0.76
N THR A 187 0.13 7.79 -0.31
CA THR A 187 -0.55 6.99 -1.33
C THR A 187 0.17 5.66 -1.48
N THR A 188 -0.57 4.57 -1.36
CA THR A 188 -0.11 3.21 -1.67
C THR A 188 -0.88 2.70 -2.87
N VAL A 189 -0.19 2.07 -3.83
CA VAL A 189 -0.77 1.44 -5.02
C VAL A 189 -0.41 -0.04 -5.02
N THR A 190 -1.42 -0.88 -5.19
CA THR A 190 -1.31 -2.33 -5.35
C THR A 190 -2.11 -2.77 -6.56
N SER A 191 -1.72 -3.86 -7.21
CA SER A 191 -2.55 -4.53 -8.21
C SER A 191 -2.84 -5.94 -7.76
N ILE A 192 -4.11 -6.33 -7.78
CA ILE A 192 -4.56 -7.62 -7.28
C ILE A 192 -5.52 -8.20 -8.30
N MET A 193 -5.19 -9.35 -8.88
CA MET A 193 -5.97 -9.95 -9.97
C MET A 193 -6.19 -8.94 -11.10
N ASN A 194 -5.13 -8.24 -11.49
CA ASN A 194 -5.11 -7.15 -12.48
C ASN A 194 -6.03 -5.95 -12.18
N THR A 195 -6.53 -5.82 -10.96
CA THR A 195 -7.30 -4.66 -10.53
C THR A 195 -6.42 -3.77 -9.67
N GLU A 196 -6.13 -2.56 -10.14
CA GLU A 196 -5.42 -1.56 -9.35
C GLU A 196 -6.30 -1.11 -8.18
N THR A 197 -5.70 -1.07 -7.00
CA THR A 197 -6.29 -0.55 -5.77
C THR A 197 -5.31 0.42 -5.14
N LYS A 198 -5.77 1.62 -4.80
CA LYS A 198 -5.02 2.61 -4.05
C LYS A 198 -5.52 2.68 -2.62
N THR A 199 -4.61 2.82 -1.68
CA THR A 199 -4.93 3.24 -0.31
C THR A 199 -4.41 4.66 -0.14
N ILE A 200 -5.31 5.57 0.20
CA ILE A 200 -5.03 7.00 0.35
C ILE A 200 -5.18 7.36 1.82
N ILE A 201 -4.16 8.00 2.39
CA ILE A 201 -4.18 8.45 3.79
C ILE A 201 -4.08 9.96 3.83
N TRP A 202 -5.00 10.59 4.55
CA TRP A 202 -4.87 11.97 5.01
C TRP A 202 -4.62 11.97 6.51
N THR A 203 -3.51 12.58 6.91
CA THR A 203 -3.28 12.95 8.31
C THR A 203 -4.30 14.01 8.73
N ASN A 204 -4.76 13.89 9.98
CA ASN A 204 -5.83 14.70 10.51
C ASN A 204 -5.46 15.14 11.93
N VAL A 205 -5.61 16.43 12.20
CA VAL A 205 -5.34 17.00 13.53
C VAL A 205 -6.60 17.18 14.37
N ASN A 206 -7.76 16.71 13.88
CA ASN A 206 -8.99 16.70 14.65
C ASN A 206 -9.04 15.49 15.60
N SER A 207 -8.79 15.76 16.88
CA SER A 207 -8.71 14.75 17.96
C SER A 207 -9.98 13.91 18.15
N SER A 208 -11.15 14.37 17.67
CA SER A 208 -12.40 13.63 17.80
C SER A 208 -12.62 12.56 16.72
N LEU A 209 -11.97 12.69 15.55
CA LEU A 209 -12.12 11.75 14.43
C LEU A 209 -11.01 10.68 14.41
N GLY A 210 -9.83 11.00 14.94
CA GLY A 210 -8.63 10.18 14.86
C GLY A 210 -7.48 10.94 14.17
N SER A 211 -6.26 10.41 14.30
CA SER A 211 -5.04 11.05 13.78
C SER A 211 -4.92 10.98 12.25
N SER A 212 -5.68 10.11 11.58
CA SER A 212 -5.76 10.05 10.12
C SER A 212 -7.05 9.39 9.64
N ILE A 213 -7.39 9.59 8.37
CA ILE A 213 -8.37 8.76 7.65
C ILE A 213 -7.66 7.99 6.55
N SER A 214 -8.15 6.77 6.28
CA SER A 214 -7.67 5.91 5.21
C SER A 214 -8.82 5.55 4.29
N LEU A 215 -8.66 5.80 3.00
CA LEU A 215 -9.63 5.47 1.96
C LEU A 215 -9.06 4.43 1.00
N THR A 216 -9.90 3.48 0.63
CA THR A 216 -9.59 2.50 -0.43
C THR A 216 -10.24 2.97 -1.72
N VAL A 217 -9.45 3.06 -2.77
CA VAL A 217 -9.86 3.52 -4.09
C VAL A 217 -9.61 2.41 -5.11
N SER A 218 -10.57 2.15 -5.98
CA SER A 218 -10.40 1.22 -7.10
C SER A 218 -11.27 1.67 -8.29
N GLY A 219 -11.24 0.92 -9.40
CA GLY A 219 -12.17 1.05 -10.53
C GLY A 219 -12.55 2.49 -10.92
N GLY A 220 -11.73 3.15 -11.75
CA GLY A 220 -12.02 4.51 -12.21
C GLY A 220 -11.76 5.60 -11.16
N ASN A 221 -10.86 5.33 -10.21
CA ASN A 221 -10.45 6.26 -9.14
C ASN A 221 -11.61 6.62 -8.18
N THR A 222 -12.47 5.64 -7.88
CA THR A 222 -13.65 5.80 -7.02
C THR A 222 -13.44 5.20 -5.64
N ILE A 223 -14.06 5.80 -4.62
CA ILE A 223 -13.95 5.36 -3.24
C ILE A 223 -14.80 4.10 -3.02
N ILE A 224 -14.17 3.05 -2.51
CA ILE A 224 -14.81 1.75 -2.22
C ILE A 224 -14.65 1.30 -0.77
N GLY A 225 -13.95 2.09 0.05
CA GLY A 225 -13.77 1.81 1.47
C GLY A 225 -13.22 3.02 2.22
N LYS A 226 -13.53 3.09 3.51
CA LYS A 226 -13.03 4.12 4.42
C LYS A 226 -12.81 3.58 5.82
N ASN A 227 -11.77 4.05 6.50
CA ASN A 227 -11.44 3.72 7.88
C ASN A 227 -10.86 4.94 8.60
N LYS A 228 -11.05 5.00 9.92
CA LYS A 228 -10.37 5.94 10.82
C LYS A 228 -9.09 5.28 11.35
N ILE A 229 -8.03 6.06 11.48
CA ILE A 229 -6.78 5.65 12.13
C ILE A 229 -6.63 6.55 13.36
N ASN A 230 -6.47 5.91 14.52
CA ASN A 230 -6.26 6.59 15.80
C ASN A 230 -4.77 6.62 16.13
#